data_AF-A0A969IJT0-F1
#
_entry.id   AF-A0A969IJT0-F1
#
_cell.length_a   1.000
_cell.length_b   1.000
_cell.length_c   1.000
_cell.angle_alpha   90.00
_cell.angle_beta   90.00
_cell.angle_gamma   90.00
#
_symmetry.space_group_name_H-M   'P 1'
#
loop_
_entity.id
_entity.type
_entity.pdbx_description
1 polymer ?
#
loop_
_entity_poly.entity_id
_entity_poly.type
_entity_poly.pdbx_seq_one_letter_code
_entity_poly.pdbx_strand_id
1 'polypeptide(L)'
;MIDAFVRSSPTLCCVTLALFALSLVAFSPDDAFAQSAAAQKSTEKNAQAQGPTDTVIISKMPKRKGPIYTLLRKLFCKSNGAVTGASNSEMWSVPQGQTSRVSRRLEALGMKVTRLREDWNHILKRHRGPITRAQQDMIDKMKSTAGATGVHVLQARDAALSAFVMTNETFRPGVTTDLQTSSKELAPTTVVLPISSTTNITLQRVRYTNDERGCMWNGIVAETGESALLMRWNDGRITGLVGYKGRIYTVASLGGQLHAMVETDPRQMPPDHAISKPTADPRADLRPDAPAKTATTTNSPAVKQLSEADRQALEAKKVVIDLMFVYTRKAARHYLRDPADLLAVAVEQTNDTFRNSGLGNISLRLVHTEAIDYDESGGEHFEHLYRMVDGIGLFKDIRKLRDDKKADIVGLIVDDASGCGLATRVAPDAEDAYFVVHHSCAAITISIAHEIGHILGARHDRAVDTNNIPFAYGHGHVNGKWRDIMSYRQSCDGCVRIPYWSTRG
;
A
#
# COMPACT_ATOMS: atom_id res chain seq x y z
N MET A 1 3.95 -61.38 11.60
CA MET A 1 4.21 -60.32 12.60
C MET A 1 4.69 -59.13 11.82
N ILE A 2 3.88 -58.08 11.85
CA ILE A 2 3.32 -57.46 10.64
C ILE A 2 3.80 -56.02 10.53
N ASP A 3 4.54 -55.75 9.47
CA ASP A 3 4.57 -54.46 8.78
C ASP A 3 3.22 -54.24 8.08
N ALA A 4 2.55 -53.13 8.41
CA ALA A 4 1.52 -52.40 7.65
C ALA A 4 0.46 -51.81 8.59
N PHE A 5 0.31 -50.48 8.62
CA PHE A 5 -0.96 -49.76 8.44
C PHE A 5 -0.75 -48.24 8.62
N VAL A 6 -0.29 -47.58 7.55
CA VAL A 6 -0.56 -46.16 7.28
C VAL A 6 -1.63 -46.12 6.20
N ARG A 7 -2.87 -45.80 6.58
CA ARG A 7 -3.96 -45.24 5.74
C ARG A 7 -5.23 -45.11 6.60
N SER A 8 -5.40 -43.97 7.26
CA SER A 8 -6.71 -43.55 7.77
C SER A 8 -7.30 -42.52 6.80
N SER A 9 -8.48 -42.86 6.27
CA SER A 9 -9.12 -42.23 5.12
C SER A 9 -9.63 -40.81 5.39
N PRO A 10 -9.59 -39.88 4.39
CA PRO A 10 -10.21 -38.55 4.48
C PRO A 10 -11.74 -38.57 4.66
N THR A 11 -12.37 -39.74 4.48
CA THR A 11 -13.79 -39.97 4.69
C THR A 11 -14.22 -39.88 6.16
N LEU A 12 -13.34 -40.20 7.12
CA LEU A 12 -13.70 -40.24 8.54
C LEU A 12 -13.83 -38.83 9.16
N CYS A 13 -13.07 -37.86 8.63
CA CYS A 13 -13.16 -36.44 9.00
C CYS A 13 -14.38 -35.75 8.35
N CYS A 14 -14.81 -36.19 7.17
CA CYS A 14 -16.03 -35.70 6.52
C CYS A 14 -17.31 -36.18 7.22
N VAL A 15 -17.30 -37.41 7.75
CA VAL A 15 -18.46 -38.01 8.44
C VAL A 15 -18.68 -37.37 9.81
N THR A 16 -17.61 -37.05 10.55
CA THR A 16 -17.70 -36.37 11.85
C THR A 16 -18.22 -34.93 11.74
N LEU A 17 -17.80 -34.17 10.72
CA LEU A 17 -18.34 -32.82 10.48
C LEU A 17 -19.80 -32.84 9.97
N ALA A 18 -20.17 -33.83 9.14
CA ALA A 18 -21.53 -33.98 8.63
C ALA A 18 -22.52 -34.43 9.72
N LEU A 19 -22.10 -35.32 10.63
CA LEU A 19 -22.90 -35.74 11.79
C LEU A 19 -23.07 -34.60 12.81
N PHE A 20 -22.06 -33.75 13.00
CA PHE A 20 -22.17 -32.55 13.84
C PHE A 20 -23.10 -31.47 13.23
N ALA A 21 -23.12 -31.36 11.90
CA ALA A 21 -24.05 -30.45 11.21
C ALA A 21 -25.51 -30.95 11.27
N LEU A 22 -25.74 -32.28 11.30
CA LEU A 22 -27.07 -32.87 11.46
C LEU A 22 -27.61 -32.75 12.90
N SER A 23 -26.77 -32.80 13.93
CA SER A 23 -27.22 -32.73 15.33
C SER A 23 -27.71 -31.34 15.76
N LEU A 24 -27.32 -30.27 15.05
CA LEU A 24 -27.75 -28.88 15.30
C LEU A 24 -29.12 -28.51 14.68
N VAL A 25 -29.80 -29.46 14.05
CA VAL A 25 -31.08 -29.27 13.34
C VAL A 25 -32.29 -29.82 14.11
N ALA A 26 -32.11 -30.64 15.14
CA ALA A 26 -33.22 -31.21 15.91
C ALA A 26 -33.60 -30.33 17.13
N PHE A 27 -34.92 -30.13 17.30
CA PHE A 27 -35.65 -29.33 18.31
C PHE A 27 -35.73 -27.81 18.02
N SER A 28 -36.90 -27.17 17.84
CA SER A 28 -38.22 -27.39 18.44
C SER A 28 -39.39 -27.30 17.42
N PRO A 29 -40.53 -27.97 17.65
CA PRO A 29 -41.79 -27.74 16.93
C PRO A 29 -42.65 -26.67 17.62
N ASP A 30 -43.50 -25.98 16.85
CA ASP A 30 -44.91 -25.64 17.16
C ASP A 30 -45.41 -24.61 16.15
N ASP A 31 -46.14 -25.08 15.14
CA ASP A 31 -47.59 -24.82 14.98
C ASP A 31 -48.03 -25.14 13.54
N ALA A 32 -48.96 -26.08 13.46
CA ALA A 32 -49.70 -26.50 12.28
C ALA A 32 -51.14 -25.97 12.36
N PHE A 33 -51.79 -25.83 11.19
CA PHE A 33 -53.21 -25.56 10.85
C PHE A 33 -53.31 -24.34 9.90
N ALA A 34 -54.06 -24.32 8.79
CA ALA A 34 -55.10 -25.21 8.26
C ALA A 34 -55.17 -25.12 6.72
N GLN A 35 -55.83 -26.10 6.09
CA GLN A 35 -56.12 -26.22 4.66
C GLN A 35 -57.47 -25.61 4.25
N SER A 36 -57.59 -25.40 2.92
CA SER A 36 -58.75 -25.02 2.07
C SER A 36 -58.99 -23.51 1.92
N ALA A 37 -59.31 -22.95 0.75
CA ALA A 37 -60.01 -23.48 -0.41
C ALA A 37 -59.49 -22.90 -1.75
N ALA A 38 -59.81 -23.57 -2.85
CA ALA A 38 -59.51 -23.17 -4.22
C ALA A 38 -60.53 -22.14 -4.75
N ALA A 39 -60.07 -21.11 -5.47
CA ALA A 39 -60.78 -20.50 -6.61
C ALA A 39 -59.85 -19.51 -7.35
N GLN A 40 -60.00 -19.49 -8.67
CA GLN A 40 -59.21 -18.77 -9.67
C GLN A 40 -59.14 -17.25 -9.46
N LYS A 41 -57.97 -16.64 -9.71
CA LYS A 41 -57.78 -15.65 -10.80
C LYS A 41 -56.32 -15.18 -10.90
N SER A 42 -55.92 -15.01 -12.15
CA SER A 42 -54.73 -14.36 -12.71
C SER A 42 -54.17 -13.19 -11.92
N THR A 43 -52.85 -13.20 -11.67
CA THR A 43 -51.86 -12.15 -12.00
C THR A 43 -50.47 -12.51 -11.44
N GLU A 44 -49.42 -12.16 -12.19
CA GLU A 44 -48.07 -11.79 -11.71
C GLU A 44 -47.41 -12.65 -10.62
N LYS A 45 -46.62 -13.66 -11.03
CA LYS A 45 -45.60 -14.30 -10.19
C LYS A 45 -44.22 -14.12 -10.81
N ASN A 46 -43.47 -13.14 -10.32
CA ASN A 46 -42.11 -13.31 -9.77
C ASN A 46 -41.37 -11.97 -9.65
N ALA A 47 -41.78 -11.18 -8.66
CA ALA A 47 -40.90 -10.26 -7.97
C ALA A 47 -41.33 -10.26 -6.49
N GLN A 48 -41.16 -11.40 -5.83
CA GLN A 48 -41.37 -11.47 -4.38
C GLN A 48 -40.21 -10.69 -3.75
N ALA A 49 -40.50 -9.45 -3.34
CA ALA A 49 -39.59 -8.58 -2.61
C ALA A 49 -39.01 -9.38 -1.43
N GLN A 50 -37.71 -9.67 -1.49
CA GLN A 50 -37.00 -10.30 -0.38
C GLN A 50 -37.10 -9.32 0.79
N GLY A 51 -37.67 -9.76 1.92
CA GLY A 51 -37.71 -8.96 3.16
C GLY A 51 -36.30 -8.52 3.58
N PRO A 52 -36.17 -7.58 4.55
CA PRO A 52 -34.88 -6.97 4.85
C PRO A 52 -33.82 -8.02 5.22
N THR A 53 -32.61 -7.85 4.70
CA THR A 53 -31.48 -8.77 4.90
C THR A 53 -30.28 -8.06 5.51
N ASP A 54 -29.60 -8.73 6.45
CA ASP A 54 -28.27 -8.38 6.90
C ASP A 54 -27.20 -8.90 5.94
N THR A 55 -26.10 -8.17 5.80
CA THR A 55 -24.92 -8.64 5.07
C THR A 55 -23.86 -9.13 6.05
N VAL A 56 -23.29 -10.31 5.82
CA VAL A 56 -22.22 -10.89 6.64
C VAL A 56 -21.04 -11.32 5.78
N ILE A 57 -19.83 -11.10 6.26
CA ILE A 57 -18.61 -11.72 5.74
C ILE A 57 -18.35 -12.98 6.56
N ILE A 58 -18.18 -14.10 5.88
CA ILE A 58 -17.80 -15.38 6.47
C ILE A 58 -16.38 -15.68 6.02
N SER A 59 -15.49 -15.86 6.98
CA SER A 59 -14.08 -16.18 6.75
C SER A 59 -13.73 -17.55 7.32
N LYS A 60 -12.55 -18.07 6.94
CA LYS A 60 -12.12 -19.47 7.19
C LYS A 60 -13.06 -20.49 6.54
N MET A 61 -13.62 -20.14 5.38
CA MET A 61 -14.49 -21.04 4.62
C MET A 61 -13.70 -22.28 4.14
N PRO A 62 -14.35 -23.45 4.07
CA PRO A 62 -13.78 -24.61 3.39
C PRO A 62 -13.55 -24.31 1.91
N LYS A 63 -12.78 -25.16 1.23
CA LYS A 63 -12.58 -25.04 -0.23
C LYS A 63 -13.95 -24.86 -0.91
N ARG A 64 -14.04 -23.91 -1.84
CA ARG A 64 -15.27 -23.50 -2.57
C ARG A 64 -15.79 -24.57 -3.56
N LYS A 65 -15.58 -25.85 -3.27
CA LYS A 65 -15.98 -27.02 -4.07
C LYS A 65 -16.24 -28.19 -3.11
N GLY A 66 -17.22 -29.02 -3.43
CA GLY A 66 -17.53 -30.25 -2.69
C GLY A 66 -18.80 -30.17 -1.83
N PRO A 67 -19.22 -31.31 -1.26
CA PRO A 67 -20.54 -31.49 -0.65
C PRO A 67 -20.78 -30.59 0.57
N ILE A 68 -19.75 -30.33 1.37
CA ILE A 68 -19.84 -29.45 2.55
C ILE A 68 -20.16 -28.01 2.13
N TYR A 69 -19.48 -27.49 1.10
CA TYR A 69 -19.72 -26.14 0.59
C TYR A 69 -21.13 -26.00 -0.01
N THR A 70 -21.59 -26.99 -0.77
CA THR A 70 -22.93 -27.02 -1.34
C THR A 70 -24.01 -27.06 -0.25
N LEU A 71 -23.81 -27.87 0.79
CA LEU A 71 -24.72 -27.95 1.94
C LEU A 71 -24.79 -26.62 2.70
N LEU A 72 -23.64 -25.99 2.94
CA LEU A 72 -23.55 -24.68 3.60
C LEU A 72 -24.32 -23.61 2.81
N ARG A 73 -24.13 -23.51 1.49
CA ARG A 73 -24.92 -22.59 0.66
C ARG A 73 -26.41 -22.88 0.74
N LYS A 74 -26.81 -24.15 0.63
CA LYS A 74 -28.23 -24.54 0.64
C LYS A 74 -28.93 -24.24 1.98
N LEU A 75 -28.23 -24.40 3.09
CA LEU A 75 -28.78 -24.19 4.43
C LEU A 75 -28.87 -22.71 4.83
N PHE A 76 -27.98 -21.85 4.28
CA PHE A 76 -27.74 -20.52 4.85
C PHE A 76 -27.74 -19.35 3.85
N CYS A 77 -27.83 -19.59 2.53
CA CYS A 77 -27.79 -18.55 1.50
C CYS A 77 -29.00 -18.67 0.55
N LYS A 78 -29.87 -17.65 0.49
CA LYS A 78 -31.07 -17.63 -0.39
C LYS A 78 -30.91 -16.83 -1.69
N SER A 79 -29.87 -16.02 -1.85
CA SER A 79 -29.66 -15.23 -3.09
C SER A 79 -28.18 -15.07 -3.45
N ASN A 80 -27.92 -15.06 -4.76
CA ASN A 80 -26.62 -14.98 -5.39
C ASN A 80 -25.84 -13.74 -4.93
N GLY A 81 -24.73 -13.94 -4.21
CA GLY A 81 -23.94 -12.80 -3.75
C GLY A 81 -22.53 -13.14 -3.28
N ALA A 82 -21.86 -14.14 -3.86
CA ALA A 82 -20.47 -14.41 -3.52
C ALA A 82 -19.57 -13.32 -4.13
N VAL A 83 -19.36 -12.23 -3.38
CA VAL A 83 -18.35 -11.22 -3.72
C VAL A 83 -17.15 -11.43 -2.80
N THR A 84 -15.98 -11.63 -3.40
CA THR A 84 -14.81 -12.19 -2.72
C THR A 84 -13.65 -11.20 -2.78
N GLY A 85 -13.13 -10.78 -1.62
CA GLY A 85 -11.92 -9.97 -1.52
C GLY A 85 -10.71 -10.65 -0.88
N ALA A 86 -10.93 -11.72 -0.09
CA ALA A 86 -9.87 -12.51 0.53
C ALA A 86 -10.00 -13.99 0.16
N SER A 87 -8.86 -14.70 0.15
CA SER A 87 -8.82 -16.16 0.08
C SER A 87 -9.63 -16.74 1.25
N ASN A 88 -10.51 -17.70 0.94
CA ASN A 88 -11.39 -18.39 1.91
C ASN A 88 -12.38 -17.47 2.67
N SER A 89 -12.79 -16.36 2.07
CA SER A 89 -13.89 -15.52 2.60
C SER A 89 -15.01 -15.30 1.58
N GLU A 90 -16.25 -15.18 2.04
CA GLU A 90 -17.43 -14.92 1.22
C GLU A 90 -18.39 -13.95 1.91
N MET A 91 -19.10 -13.15 1.13
CA MET A 91 -20.16 -12.30 1.62
C MET A 91 -21.52 -12.96 1.37
N TRP A 92 -22.34 -13.09 2.41
CA TRP A 92 -23.69 -13.66 2.31
C TRP A 92 -24.74 -12.66 2.79
N SER A 93 -25.89 -12.67 2.12
CA SER A 93 -27.11 -11.98 2.58
C SER A 93 -27.95 -12.93 3.42
N VAL A 94 -28.26 -12.53 4.65
CA VAL A 94 -29.02 -13.33 5.63
C VAL A 94 -30.28 -12.56 6.01
N PRO A 95 -31.48 -13.16 6.00
CA PRO A 95 -32.70 -12.49 6.43
C PRO A 95 -32.58 -11.88 7.83
N GLN A 96 -33.05 -10.64 8.00
CA GLN A 96 -33.02 -9.94 9.28
C GLN A 96 -33.75 -10.77 10.35
N GLY A 97 -33.15 -10.91 11.53
CA GLY A 97 -33.62 -11.79 12.60
C GLY A 97 -33.04 -13.22 12.59
N GLN A 98 -32.49 -13.69 11.46
CA GLN A 98 -31.81 -15.00 11.40
C GLN A 98 -30.29 -14.92 11.62
N THR A 99 -29.71 -13.73 11.51
CA THR A 99 -28.24 -13.48 11.56
C THR A 99 -27.58 -14.10 12.78
N SER A 100 -28.14 -13.97 13.97
CA SER A 100 -27.56 -14.55 15.20
C SER A 100 -27.61 -16.09 15.22
N ARG A 101 -28.66 -16.69 14.63
CA ARG A 101 -28.77 -18.15 14.52
C ARG A 101 -27.80 -18.71 13.49
N VAL A 102 -27.72 -18.05 12.33
CA VAL A 102 -26.80 -18.43 11.25
C VAL A 102 -25.35 -18.27 11.71
N SER A 103 -25.01 -17.14 12.35
CA SER A 103 -23.65 -16.89 12.85
C SER A 103 -23.20 -17.97 13.82
N ARG A 104 -24.03 -18.29 14.84
CA ARG A 104 -23.70 -19.37 15.81
C ARG A 104 -23.48 -20.73 15.14
N ARG A 105 -24.29 -21.08 14.15
CA ARG A 105 -24.15 -22.36 13.42
C ARG A 105 -22.88 -22.40 12.58
N LEU A 106 -22.53 -21.31 11.91
CA LEU A 106 -21.30 -21.22 11.12
C LEU A 106 -20.06 -21.21 12.03
N GLU A 107 -20.13 -20.51 13.17
CA GLU A 107 -19.07 -20.48 14.19
C GLU A 107 -18.85 -21.85 14.82
N ALA A 108 -19.91 -22.62 15.09
CA ALA A 108 -19.80 -24.01 15.55
C ALA A 108 -19.10 -24.94 14.54
N LEU A 109 -19.08 -24.56 13.27
CA LEU A 109 -18.36 -25.26 12.20
C LEU A 109 -16.94 -24.71 11.99
N GLY A 110 -16.46 -23.84 12.88
CA GLY A 110 -15.10 -23.27 12.85
C GLY A 110 -14.92 -22.07 11.93
N MET A 111 -15.99 -21.58 11.30
CA MET A 111 -15.96 -20.35 10.49
C MET A 111 -16.04 -19.12 11.38
N LYS A 112 -15.59 -17.97 10.87
CA LYS A 112 -15.75 -16.69 11.55
C LYS A 112 -16.73 -15.81 10.79
N VAL A 113 -17.73 -15.26 11.49
CA VAL A 113 -18.78 -14.42 10.89
C VAL A 113 -18.62 -12.97 11.35
N THR A 114 -18.47 -12.06 10.40
CA THR A 114 -18.33 -10.62 10.61
C THR A 114 -19.53 -9.92 9.96
N ARG A 115 -20.46 -9.39 10.75
CA ARG A 115 -21.59 -8.62 10.23
C ARG A 115 -21.12 -7.27 9.67
N LEU A 116 -21.50 -6.94 8.44
CA LEU A 116 -21.38 -5.58 7.92
C LEU A 116 -22.41 -4.70 8.62
N ARG A 117 -21.96 -3.60 9.19
CA ARG A 117 -22.79 -2.56 9.81
C ARG A 117 -22.67 -1.27 8.99
N GLU A 118 -23.35 -0.22 9.41
CA GLU A 118 -23.25 1.10 8.77
C GLU A 118 -21.79 1.60 8.66
N ASP A 119 -20.96 1.27 9.64
CA ASP A 119 -19.53 1.61 9.70
C ASP A 119 -18.61 0.66 8.91
N TRP A 120 -19.13 -0.12 7.95
CA TRP A 120 -18.38 -1.18 7.26
C TRP A 120 -17.08 -0.71 6.60
N ASN A 121 -17.04 0.53 6.11
CA ASN A 121 -15.86 1.14 5.46
C ASN A 121 -14.82 1.70 6.44
N HIS A 122 -15.02 1.58 7.76
CA HIS A 122 -14.01 1.88 8.76
C HIS A 122 -13.15 0.65 9.00
N ILE A 123 -11.97 0.54 8.37
CA ILE A 123 -11.08 -0.63 8.55
C ILE A 123 -10.16 -0.51 9.79
N LEU A 124 -9.93 0.72 10.24
CA LEU A 124 -9.22 1.07 11.48
C LEU A 124 -10.15 1.89 12.38
N LYS A 125 -10.07 1.68 13.70
CA LYS A 125 -10.81 2.44 14.72
C LYS A 125 -9.88 2.95 15.79
N ARG A 126 -10.25 4.05 16.47
CA ARG A 126 -9.49 4.56 17.62
C ARG A 126 -9.44 3.50 18.73
N HIS A 127 -8.25 3.21 19.23
CA HIS A 127 -8.06 2.31 20.36
C HIS A 127 -8.19 3.07 21.68
N ARG A 128 -8.89 2.47 22.65
CA ARG A 128 -9.02 3.00 24.03
C ARG A 128 -8.63 1.98 25.10
N GLY A 129 -8.22 0.78 24.69
CA GLY A 129 -7.82 -0.28 25.61
C GLY A 129 -6.37 -0.15 26.08
N PRO A 130 -5.91 -1.08 26.93
CA PRO A 130 -4.52 -1.12 27.33
C PRO A 130 -3.61 -1.39 26.12
N ILE A 131 -2.36 -0.96 26.25
CA ILE A 131 -1.25 -1.29 25.35
C ILE A 131 -0.13 -1.92 26.17
N THR A 132 0.62 -2.82 25.55
CA THR A 132 1.76 -3.48 26.21
C THR A 132 2.94 -2.53 26.36
N ARG A 133 3.90 -2.87 27.23
CA ARG A 133 5.13 -2.07 27.38
C ARG A 133 5.91 -1.95 26.06
N ALA A 134 6.04 -3.06 25.33
CA ALA A 134 6.71 -3.05 24.03
C ALA A 134 6.01 -2.11 23.02
N GLN A 135 4.67 -2.10 23.01
CA GLN A 135 3.91 -1.17 22.16
C GLN A 135 4.08 0.29 22.58
N GLN A 136 4.16 0.55 23.89
CA GLN A 136 4.46 1.88 24.40
C GLN A 136 5.85 2.35 23.97
N ASP A 137 6.87 1.49 24.08
CA ASP A 137 8.24 1.83 23.63
C ASP A 137 8.29 2.12 22.12
N MET A 138 7.52 1.38 21.31
CA MET A 138 7.35 1.66 19.87
C MET A 138 6.70 3.01 19.61
N ILE A 139 5.65 3.37 20.35
CA ILE A 139 4.97 4.67 20.24
C ILE A 139 5.90 5.81 20.62
N ASP A 140 6.64 5.67 21.72
CA ASP A 140 7.55 6.72 22.19
C ASP A 140 8.70 6.92 21.20
N LYS A 141 9.17 5.84 20.58
CA LYS A 141 10.11 5.91 19.47
C LYS A 141 9.57 6.68 18.25
N MET A 142 8.31 6.47 17.87
CA MET A 142 7.70 7.23 16.77
C MET A 142 7.61 8.72 17.11
N LYS A 143 7.24 9.05 18.36
CA LYS A 143 7.16 10.44 18.82
C LYS A 143 8.52 11.14 18.81
N SER A 144 9.61 10.40 19.02
CA SER A 144 10.96 10.96 18.95
C SER A 144 11.51 11.06 17.53
N THR A 145 10.80 10.56 16.52
CA THR A 145 11.24 10.63 15.12
C THR A 145 11.12 12.08 14.63
N ALA A 146 12.13 12.54 13.87
CA ALA A 146 12.14 13.90 13.33
C ALA A 146 10.85 14.20 12.54
N GLY A 147 10.27 15.37 12.79
CA GLY A 147 9.04 15.84 12.15
C GLY A 147 7.75 15.17 12.62
N ALA A 148 7.77 14.16 13.49
CA ALA A 148 6.55 13.60 14.08
C ALA A 148 5.88 14.65 14.99
N THR A 149 4.65 15.03 14.68
CA THR A 149 3.86 16.01 15.45
C THR A 149 2.70 15.38 16.21
N GLY A 150 2.33 14.14 15.91
CA GLY A 150 1.26 13.42 16.58
C GLY A 150 1.37 11.91 16.40
N VAL A 151 0.98 11.15 17.44
CA VAL A 151 0.87 9.69 17.36
C VAL A 151 -0.43 9.25 18.03
N HIS A 152 -1.27 8.53 17.28
CA HIS A 152 -2.54 8.01 17.76
C HIS A 152 -2.61 6.50 17.58
N VAL A 153 -3.15 5.80 18.58
CA VAL A 153 -3.28 4.34 18.52
C VAL A 153 -4.63 3.97 17.91
N LEU A 154 -4.56 3.12 16.90
CA LEU A 154 -5.69 2.54 16.19
C LEU A 154 -5.71 1.03 16.38
N GLN A 155 -6.88 0.43 16.22
CA GLN A 155 -7.10 -1.00 16.18
C GLN A 155 -7.68 -1.37 14.83
N ALA A 156 -7.05 -2.34 14.17
CA ALA A 156 -7.59 -2.96 12.97
C ALA A 156 -8.82 -3.78 13.30
N ARG A 157 -9.82 -3.67 12.42
CA ARG A 157 -10.99 -4.55 12.46
C ARG A 157 -10.63 -5.92 11.89
N ASP A 158 -11.68 -6.73 11.73
CA ASP A 158 -11.56 -8.04 11.12
C ASP A 158 -10.84 -8.00 9.77
N ALA A 159 -9.84 -8.86 9.59
CA ALA A 159 -9.00 -8.86 8.40
C ALA A 159 -9.77 -9.18 7.11
N ALA A 160 -10.89 -9.91 7.21
CA ALA A 160 -11.75 -10.20 6.08
C ALA A 160 -12.62 -8.98 5.71
N LEU A 161 -13.05 -8.18 6.70
CA LEU A 161 -13.66 -6.87 6.45
C LEU A 161 -12.67 -5.94 5.74
N SER A 162 -11.43 -5.81 6.22
CA SER A 162 -10.44 -4.94 5.58
C SER A 162 -10.15 -5.38 4.14
N ALA A 163 -9.99 -6.68 3.90
CA ALA A 163 -9.80 -7.22 2.55
C ALA A 163 -10.99 -6.88 1.64
N PHE A 164 -12.21 -7.07 2.17
CA PHE A 164 -13.44 -6.75 1.45
C PHE A 164 -13.51 -5.27 1.08
N VAL A 165 -13.34 -4.36 2.04
CA VAL A 165 -13.41 -2.91 1.80
C VAL A 165 -12.36 -2.49 0.76
N MET A 166 -11.15 -3.07 0.83
CA MET A 166 -10.06 -2.67 -0.05
C MET A 166 -10.18 -3.21 -1.48
N THR A 167 -10.80 -4.36 -1.70
CA THR A 167 -10.80 -5.03 -3.02
C THR A 167 -12.16 -5.12 -3.69
N ASN A 168 -13.25 -4.94 -2.96
CA ASN A 168 -14.57 -5.16 -3.53
C ASN A 168 -14.94 -4.07 -4.53
N GLU A 169 -15.43 -4.44 -5.71
CA GLU A 169 -15.86 -3.52 -6.76
C GLU A 169 -17.39 -3.30 -6.80
N THR A 170 -18.19 -4.18 -6.18
CA THR A 170 -19.62 -4.29 -6.49
C THR A 170 -20.58 -3.96 -5.34
N PHE A 171 -20.12 -3.81 -4.10
CA PHE A 171 -21.04 -3.57 -2.98
C PHE A 171 -21.49 -2.11 -2.89
N ARG A 172 -22.79 -1.91 -3.11
CA ARG A 172 -23.52 -0.67 -2.83
C ARG A 172 -24.32 -0.89 -1.54
N PRO A 173 -24.07 -0.14 -0.45
CA PRO A 173 -25.03 -0.12 0.65
C PRO A 173 -26.36 0.41 0.09
N GLY A 174 -27.47 -0.27 0.41
CA GLY A 174 -28.78 -0.14 -0.26
C GLY A 174 -29.18 1.29 -0.58
N VAL A 175 -29.12 1.64 -1.87
CA VAL A 175 -29.80 2.80 -2.45
C VAL A 175 -31.09 2.28 -3.07
N THR A 176 -32.22 2.84 -2.67
CA THR A 176 -33.54 2.58 -3.26
C THR A 176 -33.49 2.79 -4.78
N THR A 177 -34.20 1.93 -5.50
CA THR A 177 -34.10 1.69 -6.94
C THR A 177 -34.44 2.84 -7.89
N ASP A 178 -34.61 4.07 -7.41
CA ASP A 178 -35.27 5.13 -8.18
C ASP A 178 -34.32 6.22 -8.71
N LEU A 179 -32.99 6.04 -8.60
CA LEU A 179 -31.99 6.97 -9.14
C LEU A 179 -30.88 6.26 -9.92
N GLN A 180 -31.24 5.31 -10.79
CA GLN A 180 -30.29 4.80 -11.80
C GLN A 180 -30.32 5.69 -13.04
N THR A 181 -29.41 6.66 -13.10
CA THR A 181 -28.92 7.13 -14.40
C THR A 181 -27.99 6.06 -14.99
N SER A 182 -28.18 5.81 -16.27
CA SER A 182 -27.40 4.88 -17.07
C SER A 182 -26.01 5.45 -17.36
N SER A 183 -25.02 5.09 -16.56
CA SER A 183 -23.62 5.05 -16.98
C SER A 183 -22.83 4.09 -16.10
N LYS A 184 -21.94 3.32 -16.75
CA LYS A 184 -20.99 2.37 -16.14
C LYS A 184 -19.89 3.08 -15.34
N GLU A 185 -20.26 3.91 -14.37
CA GLU A 185 -19.31 4.49 -13.42
C GLU A 185 -19.56 3.82 -12.07
N LEU A 186 -18.75 2.80 -11.76
CA LEU A 186 -18.76 2.19 -10.43
C LEU A 186 -18.31 3.26 -9.44
N ALA A 187 -19.17 3.66 -8.50
CA ALA A 187 -18.79 4.59 -7.45
C ALA A 187 -17.53 4.07 -6.72
N PRO A 188 -16.51 4.90 -6.49
CA PRO A 188 -15.29 4.46 -5.83
C PRO A 188 -15.61 3.97 -4.42
N THR A 189 -15.12 2.77 -4.05
CA THR A 189 -15.22 2.31 -2.67
C THR A 189 -14.46 3.26 -1.76
N THR A 190 -15.08 3.61 -0.63
CA THR A 190 -14.48 4.50 0.34
C THR A 190 -13.88 3.74 1.52
N VAL A 191 -12.87 4.33 2.14
CA VAL A 191 -12.33 3.92 3.45
C VAL A 191 -12.37 5.14 4.36
N VAL A 192 -12.99 5.03 5.53
CA VAL A 192 -12.95 6.11 6.52
C VAL A 192 -11.83 5.83 7.52
N LEU A 193 -10.86 6.75 7.61
CA LEU A 193 -9.71 6.63 8.50
C LEU A 193 -9.76 7.69 9.61
N PRO A 194 -9.66 7.29 10.90
CA PRO A 194 -9.37 8.22 11.97
C PRO A 194 -7.90 8.65 11.90
N ILE A 195 -7.64 9.94 11.71
CA ILE A 195 -6.27 10.50 11.66
C ILE A 195 -5.85 11.19 12.97
N SER A 196 -6.81 11.59 13.79
CA SER A 196 -6.57 12.18 15.11
C SER A 196 -7.60 11.67 16.14
N SER A 197 -7.57 12.19 17.37
CA SER A 197 -8.57 11.88 18.40
C SER A 197 -10.01 12.28 18.02
N THR A 198 -10.18 13.24 17.10
CA THR A 198 -11.48 13.80 16.73
C THR A 198 -11.76 13.80 15.23
N THR A 199 -10.72 13.72 14.39
CA THR A 199 -10.84 13.87 12.93
C THR A 199 -10.85 12.52 12.23
N ASN A 200 -11.82 12.33 11.33
CA ASN A 200 -11.83 11.27 10.34
C ASN A 200 -11.65 11.90 8.95
N ILE A 201 -11.05 11.16 8.03
CA ILE A 201 -11.00 11.49 6.61
C ILE A 201 -11.56 10.34 5.78
N THR A 202 -12.01 10.65 4.57
CA THR A 202 -12.60 9.69 3.65
C THR A 202 -11.66 9.47 2.49
N LEU A 203 -11.13 8.27 2.35
CA LEU A 203 -10.34 7.89 1.18
C LEU A 203 -11.27 7.33 0.11
N GLN A 204 -11.06 7.72 -1.14
CA GLN A 204 -11.72 7.17 -2.33
C GLN A 204 -10.72 6.33 -3.12
N ARG A 205 -11.07 5.07 -3.40
CA ARG A 205 -10.19 4.17 -4.15
C ARG A 205 -10.10 4.61 -5.60
N VAL A 206 -8.87 4.77 -6.08
CA VAL A 206 -8.53 4.93 -7.49
C VAL A 206 -8.23 3.56 -8.11
N ARG A 207 -7.40 2.75 -7.45
CA ARG A 207 -7.01 1.40 -7.89
C ARG A 207 -6.63 0.51 -6.72
N TYR A 208 -6.57 -0.79 -6.96
CA TYR A 208 -5.92 -1.73 -6.06
C TYR A 208 -5.21 -2.80 -6.87
N THR A 209 -4.21 -3.45 -6.27
CA THR A 209 -3.62 -4.68 -6.80
C THR A 209 -3.50 -5.69 -5.66
N ASN A 210 -3.37 -6.97 -6.03
CA ASN A 210 -3.13 -8.05 -5.10
C ASN A 210 -1.92 -8.84 -5.58
N ASP A 211 -1.01 -9.16 -4.66
CA ASP A 211 0.15 -10.01 -4.89
C ASP A 211 0.30 -11.04 -3.75
N GLU A 212 1.42 -11.75 -3.73
CA GLU A 212 1.75 -12.73 -2.70
C GLU A 212 2.00 -12.12 -1.31
N ARG A 213 2.21 -10.80 -1.21
CA ARG A 213 2.46 -10.07 0.04
C ARG A 213 1.16 -9.52 0.62
N GLY A 214 0.21 -9.13 -0.23
CA GLY A 214 -1.12 -8.72 0.19
C GLY A 214 -1.89 -7.90 -0.83
N CYS A 215 -2.71 -6.97 -0.34
CA CYS A 215 -3.49 -6.03 -1.13
C CYS A 215 -2.93 -4.63 -0.98
N MET A 216 -2.56 -4.03 -2.08
CA MET A 216 -2.24 -2.61 -2.17
C MET A 216 -3.46 -1.85 -2.64
N TRP A 217 -3.75 -0.73 -1.98
CA TRP A 217 -4.89 0.12 -2.22
C TRP A 217 -4.39 1.54 -2.43
N ASN A 218 -4.77 2.11 -3.56
CA ASN A 218 -4.38 3.44 -3.98
C ASN A 218 -5.61 4.29 -4.15
N GLY A 219 -5.56 5.51 -3.64
CA GLY A 219 -6.68 6.41 -3.65
C GLY A 219 -6.31 7.86 -3.42
N ILE A 220 -7.35 8.65 -3.22
CA ILE A 220 -7.25 10.07 -2.86
C ILE A 220 -8.07 10.32 -1.60
N VAL A 221 -7.72 11.35 -0.85
CA VAL A 221 -8.55 11.88 0.22
C VAL A 221 -9.67 12.69 -0.42
N ALA A 222 -10.92 12.29 -0.22
CA ALA A 222 -12.09 12.91 -0.84
C ALA A 222 -12.19 14.41 -0.51
N GLU A 223 -11.76 14.79 0.68
CA GLU A 223 -11.84 16.16 1.19
C GLU A 223 -10.79 17.10 0.58
N THR A 224 -9.65 16.59 0.10
CA THR A 224 -8.52 17.43 -0.36
C THR A 224 -7.94 17.05 -1.72
N GLY A 225 -8.29 15.88 -2.25
CA GLY A 225 -7.67 15.29 -3.45
C GLY A 225 -6.24 14.77 -3.24
N GLU A 226 -5.68 14.87 -2.03
CA GLU A 226 -4.33 14.41 -1.72
C GLU A 226 -4.23 12.87 -1.79
N SER A 227 -3.04 12.35 -2.09
CA SER A 227 -2.85 10.92 -2.33
C SER A 227 -2.94 10.09 -1.04
N ALA A 228 -3.44 8.86 -1.19
CA ALA A 228 -3.51 7.87 -0.13
C ALA A 228 -3.09 6.49 -0.66
N LEU A 229 -2.14 5.86 0.04
CA LEU A 229 -1.66 4.51 -0.22
C LEU A 229 -1.82 3.66 1.05
N LEU A 230 -2.51 2.53 0.94
CA LEU A 230 -2.65 1.55 2.02
C LEU A 230 -2.20 0.17 1.52
N MET A 231 -1.42 -0.53 2.33
CA MET A 231 -1.00 -1.91 2.10
C MET A 231 -1.59 -2.79 3.22
N ARG A 232 -2.47 -3.71 2.86
CA ARG A 232 -2.96 -4.78 3.74
C ARG A 232 -2.18 -6.03 3.45
N TRP A 233 -1.41 -6.46 4.43
CA TRP A 233 -0.62 -7.68 4.32
C TRP A 233 -1.46 -8.93 4.58
N ASN A 234 -0.95 -10.09 4.19
CA ASN A 234 -1.64 -11.36 4.36
C ASN A 234 -1.88 -11.77 5.83
N ASP A 235 -1.05 -11.31 6.76
CA ASP A 235 -1.26 -11.48 8.20
C ASP A 235 -2.34 -10.54 8.79
N GLY A 236 -2.92 -9.66 7.95
CA GLY A 236 -4.01 -8.76 8.31
C GLY A 236 -3.57 -7.39 8.85
N ARG A 237 -2.27 -7.13 9.01
CA ARG A 237 -1.79 -5.78 9.36
C ARG A 237 -2.01 -4.81 8.19
N ILE A 238 -2.15 -3.53 8.52
CA ILE A 238 -2.33 -2.46 7.54
C ILE A 238 -1.19 -1.45 7.74
N THR A 239 -0.50 -1.11 6.67
CA THR A 239 0.47 -0.01 6.64
C THR A 239 0.06 0.99 5.56
N GLY A 240 0.59 2.20 5.57
CA GLY A 240 0.25 3.15 4.52
C GLY A 240 0.71 4.58 4.79
N LEU A 241 0.51 5.43 3.79
CA LEU A 241 0.79 6.85 3.82
C LEU A 241 -0.41 7.62 3.25
N VAL A 242 -0.79 8.69 3.91
CA VAL A 242 -1.91 9.55 3.49
C VAL A 242 -1.49 11.02 3.63
N GLY A 243 -1.63 11.80 2.57
CA GLY A 243 -1.52 13.25 2.64
C GLY A 243 -2.83 13.87 3.12
N TYR A 244 -2.78 14.83 4.06
CA TYR A 244 -3.96 15.61 4.43
C TYR A 244 -3.57 17.00 4.94
N LYS A 245 -4.03 18.04 4.24
CA LYS A 245 -3.79 19.47 4.51
C LYS A 245 -2.30 19.78 4.68
N GLY A 246 -1.46 19.22 3.83
CA GLY A 246 -0.01 19.43 3.87
C GLY A 246 0.74 18.72 4.99
N ARG A 247 0.07 17.84 5.74
CA ARG A 247 0.68 16.90 6.68
C ARG A 247 0.71 15.51 6.07
N ILE A 248 1.64 14.68 6.53
CA ILE A 248 1.73 13.27 6.11
C ILE A 248 1.32 12.40 7.29
N TYR A 249 0.42 11.46 7.04
CA TYR A 249 -0.10 10.52 8.03
C TYR A 249 0.35 9.11 7.68
N THR A 250 1.20 8.53 8.51
CA THR A 250 1.72 7.16 8.32
C THR A 250 0.97 6.18 9.20
N VAL A 251 0.44 5.12 8.59
CA VAL A 251 -0.13 3.97 9.31
C VAL A 251 0.96 2.92 9.47
N ALA A 252 1.29 2.56 10.72
CA ALA A 252 2.30 1.58 11.03
C ALA A 252 1.79 0.53 12.05
N SER A 253 2.23 -0.72 11.94
CA SER A 253 1.79 -1.78 12.86
C SER A 253 2.53 -1.72 14.20
N LEU A 254 1.78 -1.78 15.30
CA LEU A 254 2.31 -1.95 16.67
C LEU A 254 2.29 -3.43 17.12
N GLY A 255 2.13 -4.36 16.17
CA GLY A 255 1.93 -5.77 16.46
C GLY A 255 0.50 -6.13 16.90
N GLY A 256 0.12 -7.39 16.69
CA GLY A 256 -1.25 -7.85 16.87
C GLY A 256 -2.22 -7.08 15.98
N GLN A 257 -3.30 -6.56 16.56
CA GLN A 257 -4.29 -5.73 15.83
C GLN A 257 -4.03 -4.23 15.96
N LEU A 258 -3.04 -3.80 16.75
CA LEU A 258 -2.82 -2.38 17.01
C LEU A 258 -1.91 -1.75 15.95
N HIS A 259 -2.21 -0.50 15.65
CA HIS A 259 -1.53 0.32 14.68
C HIS A 259 -1.31 1.71 15.27
N ALA A 260 -0.27 2.39 14.82
CA ALA A 260 -0.07 3.80 15.04
C ALA A 260 -0.46 4.58 13.79
N MET A 261 -1.13 5.71 14.00
CA MET A 261 -1.26 6.78 13.03
C MET A 261 -0.30 7.89 13.44
N VAL A 262 0.75 8.10 12.66
CA VAL A 262 1.80 9.09 12.92
C VAL A 262 1.59 10.28 12.00
N GLU A 263 1.35 11.45 12.57
CA GLU A 263 1.33 12.72 11.84
C GLU A 263 2.75 13.27 11.75
N THR A 264 3.15 13.68 10.55
CA THR A 264 4.47 14.24 10.26
C THR A 264 4.33 15.61 9.57
N ASP A 265 5.09 16.60 10.06
CA ASP A 265 5.33 17.87 9.35
C ASP A 265 6.44 17.67 8.30
N PRO A 266 6.13 17.69 7.00
CA PRO A 266 7.15 17.54 5.97
C PRO A 266 8.20 18.67 5.98
N ARG A 267 7.93 19.80 6.65
CA ARG A 267 8.89 20.92 6.78
C ARG A 267 9.94 20.69 7.87
N GLN A 268 9.70 19.74 8.77
CA GLN A 268 10.63 19.34 9.83
C GLN A 268 11.44 18.08 9.47
N MET A 269 11.19 17.51 8.29
CA MET A 269 12.02 16.44 7.73
C MET A 269 13.39 17.00 7.32
N PRO A 270 14.41 16.13 7.19
CA PRO A 270 15.71 16.52 6.63
C PRO A 270 15.57 17.30 5.30
N PRO A 271 16.54 18.16 4.96
CA PRO A 271 16.57 18.79 3.64
C PRO A 271 16.65 17.73 2.53
N ASP A 272 16.23 18.09 1.31
CA ASP A 272 16.23 17.14 0.19
C ASP A 272 17.63 16.53 -0.02
N HIS A 273 18.69 17.35 0.06
CA HIS A 273 20.10 16.94 0.03
C HIS A 273 20.89 17.59 1.16
N ALA A 274 22.01 16.98 1.53
CA ALA A 274 22.97 17.56 2.46
C ALA A 274 23.59 18.85 1.91
N ILE A 275 24.00 19.74 2.81
CA ILE A 275 24.80 20.90 2.39
C ILE A 275 26.13 20.37 1.85
N SER A 276 26.36 20.58 0.55
CA SER A 276 27.60 20.17 -0.11
C SER A 276 28.83 20.72 0.62
N LYS A 277 29.66 19.81 1.14
CA LYS A 277 30.95 20.14 1.75
C LYS A 277 32.08 20.00 0.73
N PRO A 278 33.13 20.85 0.81
CA PRO A 278 34.31 20.67 -0.02
C PRO A 278 34.95 19.30 0.21
N THR A 279 35.24 18.60 -0.87
CA THR A 279 35.99 17.33 -0.86
C THR A 279 36.97 17.31 -2.02
N ALA A 280 38.06 16.56 -1.87
CA ALA A 280 39.05 16.37 -2.93
C ALA A 280 38.61 15.31 -3.96
N ASP A 281 37.51 14.58 -3.71
CA ASP A 281 36.98 13.61 -4.65
C ASP A 281 36.35 14.33 -5.86
N PRO A 282 36.88 14.13 -7.09
CA PRO A 282 36.39 14.82 -8.28
C PRO A 282 34.94 14.44 -8.63
N ARG A 283 34.41 13.33 -8.10
CA ARG A 283 33.02 12.91 -8.30
C ARG A 283 32.01 13.78 -7.57
N ALA A 284 32.46 14.63 -6.65
CA ALA A 284 31.60 15.59 -5.96
C ALA A 284 30.90 16.56 -6.92
N ASP A 285 31.52 16.87 -8.06
CA ASP A 285 30.97 17.73 -9.11
C ASP A 285 29.99 17.00 -10.05
N LEU A 286 29.93 15.67 -10.00
CA LEU A 286 29.06 14.85 -10.83
C LEU A 286 27.67 14.65 -10.22
N ARG A 287 27.53 14.97 -8.93
CA ARG A 287 26.32 14.69 -8.16
C ARG A 287 25.14 15.53 -8.66
N PRO A 288 23.90 15.04 -8.51
CA PRO A 288 22.72 15.80 -8.92
C PRO A 288 22.52 17.10 -8.12
N ASP A 289 23.02 17.17 -6.89
CA ASP A 289 22.95 18.34 -6.00
C ASP A 289 24.15 19.30 -6.13
N ALA A 290 25.11 18.99 -7.01
CA ALA A 290 26.27 19.84 -7.24
C ALA A 290 25.84 21.19 -7.85
N PRO A 291 26.41 22.32 -7.39
CA PRO A 291 26.10 23.63 -7.97
C PRO A 291 26.43 23.66 -9.47
N ALA A 292 25.52 24.23 -10.28
CA ALA A 292 25.76 24.39 -11.71
C ALA A 292 26.99 25.28 -11.95
N LYS A 293 28.02 24.73 -12.61
CA LYS A 293 29.26 25.47 -12.95
C LYS A 293 29.05 26.59 -13.97
N THR A 294 27.92 26.61 -14.68
CA THR A 294 27.59 27.65 -15.67
C THR A 294 26.07 27.81 -15.76
N ALA A 295 25.55 28.98 -15.43
CA ALA A 295 24.15 29.31 -15.60
C ALA A 295 23.86 29.56 -17.10
N THR A 296 23.37 28.55 -17.81
CA THR A 296 22.78 28.76 -19.15
C THR A 296 21.39 29.38 -19.01
N THR A 297 21.13 30.39 -19.84
CA THR A 297 19.93 31.24 -19.78
C THR A 297 18.61 30.47 -19.93
N THR A 298 17.60 31.07 -19.30
CA THR A 298 16.29 30.60 -18.81
C THR A 298 15.24 30.19 -19.85
N ASN A 299 15.59 30.02 -21.12
CA ASN A 299 14.62 29.58 -22.11
C ASN A 299 14.51 28.05 -22.10
N SER A 300 13.28 27.53 -21.92
CA SER A 300 13.01 26.12 -22.13
C SER A 300 13.44 25.73 -23.55
N PRO A 301 14.43 24.83 -23.74
CA PRO A 301 14.98 24.56 -25.06
C PRO A 301 13.90 24.02 -25.99
N ALA A 302 13.77 24.50 -27.23
CA ALA A 302 12.82 23.92 -28.17
C ALA A 302 13.23 22.47 -28.50
N VAL A 303 12.57 21.48 -27.89
CA VAL A 303 12.78 20.06 -28.19
C VAL A 303 11.67 19.61 -29.12
N LYS A 304 12.05 18.91 -30.19
CA LYS A 304 11.12 18.26 -31.09
C LYS A 304 10.28 17.25 -30.29
N GLN A 305 8.97 17.44 -30.28
CA GLN A 305 8.08 16.46 -29.69
C GLN A 305 8.24 15.12 -30.41
N LEU A 306 8.15 14.03 -29.66
CA LEU A 306 8.07 12.70 -30.23
C LEU A 306 6.86 12.64 -31.17
N SER A 307 6.99 11.94 -32.29
CA SER A 307 5.81 11.62 -33.08
C SER A 307 4.88 10.73 -32.26
N GLU A 308 3.59 10.76 -32.56
CA GLU A 308 2.62 9.89 -31.87
C GLU A 308 2.97 8.41 -32.04
N ALA A 309 3.51 8.02 -33.20
CA ALA A 309 3.99 6.67 -33.45
C ALA A 309 5.20 6.30 -32.56
N ASP A 310 6.17 7.20 -32.41
CA ASP A 310 7.33 6.96 -31.53
C ASP A 310 6.91 6.87 -30.06
N ARG A 311 5.99 7.74 -29.63
CA ARG A 311 5.42 7.71 -28.28
C ARG A 311 4.72 6.38 -28.01
N GLN A 312 3.82 5.96 -28.91
CA GLN A 312 3.12 4.68 -28.80
C GLN A 312 4.08 3.48 -28.81
N ALA A 313 5.12 3.52 -29.64
CA ALA A 313 6.14 2.48 -29.70
C ALA A 313 6.94 2.37 -28.39
N LEU A 314 7.20 3.49 -27.71
CA LEU A 314 7.84 3.51 -26.38
C LEU A 314 6.87 3.01 -25.30
N GLU A 315 5.62 3.46 -25.30
CA GLU A 315 4.59 3.06 -24.32
C GLU A 315 4.21 1.57 -24.44
N ALA A 316 4.35 0.99 -25.63
CA ALA A 316 4.14 -0.44 -25.85
C ALA A 316 5.24 -1.31 -25.20
N LYS A 317 6.44 -0.75 -24.96
CA LYS A 317 7.54 -1.49 -24.32
C LYS A 317 7.30 -1.58 -22.82
N LYS A 318 7.23 -2.81 -22.31
CA LYS A 318 7.26 -3.06 -20.86
C LYS A 318 8.69 -3.03 -20.36
N VAL A 319 8.95 -2.15 -19.40
CA VAL A 319 10.25 -1.98 -18.74
C VAL A 319 10.10 -2.38 -17.28
N VAL A 320 10.89 -3.36 -16.85
CA VAL A 320 11.01 -3.75 -15.44
C VAL A 320 12.43 -3.42 -15.01
N ILE A 321 12.56 -2.61 -13.98
CA ILE A 321 13.84 -2.22 -13.38
C ILE A 321 13.98 -2.98 -12.06
N ASP A 322 14.98 -3.85 -11.98
CA ASP A 322 15.24 -4.67 -10.80
C ASP A 322 16.03 -3.88 -9.76
N LEU A 323 15.48 -3.78 -8.54
CA LEU A 323 16.03 -2.98 -7.46
C LEU A 323 16.47 -3.87 -6.30
N MET A 324 17.68 -3.63 -5.81
CA MET A 324 18.18 -4.18 -4.56
C MET A 324 18.35 -3.08 -3.52
N PHE A 325 18.01 -3.38 -2.26
CA PHE A 325 18.36 -2.54 -1.13
C PHE A 325 19.33 -3.22 -0.18
N VAL A 326 20.29 -2.44 0.31
CA VAL A 326 21.02 -2.76 1.54
C VAL A 326 20.67 -1.72 2.60
N TYR A 327 20.58 -2.13 3.86
CA TYR A 327 20.20 -1.22 4.95
C TYR A 327 21.08 -1.46 6.18
N THR A 328 21.46 -0.37 6.86
CA THR A 328 22.33 -0.47 8.04
C THR A 328 21.56 -0.96 9.26
N ARG A 329 22.28 -1.42 10.30
CA ARG A 329 21.67 -1.70 11.61
C ARG A 329 21.03 -0.45 12.23
N LYS A 330 21.59 0.74 12.00
CA LYS A 330 21.08 1.99 12.58
C LYS A 330 19.75 2.37 11.95
N ALA A 331 19.64 2.30 10.62
CA ALA A 331 18.38 2.42 9.89
C ALA A 331 17.38 1.35 10.34
N ALA A 332 17.79 0.07 10.35
CA ALA A 332 16.93 -1.07 10.71
C ALA A 332 16.25 -0.89 12.07
N ARG A 333 16.95 -0.31 13.05
CA ARG A 333 16.37 -0.06 14.39
C ARG A 333 15.10 0.78 14.31
N HIS A 334 14.98 1.71 13.36
CA HIS A 334 13.81 2.60 13.23
C HIS A 334 12.58 1.95 12.61
N TYR A 335 12.76 0.78 12.00
CA TYR A 335 11.64 -0.02 11.54
C TYR A 335 11.07 -0.80 12.72
N LEU A 336 9.75 -0.74 12.85
CA LEU A 336 9.02 -1.45 13.90
C LEU A 336 9.10 -2.96 13.78
N ARG A 337 9.34 -3.44 12.55
CA ARG A 337 9.38 -4.86 12.17
C ARG A 337 10.46 -5.02 11.09
N ASP A 338 10.16 -5.77 10.03
CA ASP A 338 11.07 -6.02 8.93
C ASP A 338 11.23 -4.77 8.03
N PRO A 339 12.46 -4.23 7.85
CA PRO A 339 12.72 -3.16 6.90
C PRO A 339 12.24 -3.46 5.48
N ALA A 340 12.26 -4.74 5.06
CA ALA A 340 11.79 -5.16 3.74
C ALA A 340 10.33 -4.76 3.47
N ASP A 341 9.50 -4.68 4.51
CA ASP A 341 8.09 -4.33 4.37
C ASP A 341 7.88 -2.88 3.92
N LEU A 342 8.60 -1.93 4.55
CA LEU A 342 8.48 -0.52 4.21
C LEU A 342 9.20 -0.23 2.88
N LEU A 343 10.30 -0.94 2.59
CA LEU A 343 10.97 -0.82 1.29
C LEU A 343 10.09 -1.33 0.16
N ALA A 344 9.32 -2.39 0.37
CA ALA A 344 8.29 -2.82 -0.58
C ALA A 344 7.22 -1.73 -0.79
N VAL A 345 6.78 -1.04 0.28
CA VAL A 345 5.86 0.11 0.16
C VAL A 345 6.49 1.25 -0.64
N ALA A 346 7.77 1.57 -0.43
CA ALA A 346 8.44 2.65 -1.15
C ALA A 346 8.68 2.33 -2.65
N VAL A 347 9.01 1.08 -2.97
CA VAL A 347 9.08 0.58 -4.36
C VAL A 347 7.75 0.76 -5.04
N GLU A 348 6.68 0.41 -4.34
CA GLU A 348 5.35 0.51 -4.89
C GLU A 348 4.86 1.95 -5.05
N GLN A 349 5.16 2.79 -4.07
CA GLN A 349 4.93 4.22 -4.17
C GLN A 349 5.63 4.81 -5.40
N THR A 350 6.83 4.32 -5.74
CA THR A 350 7.54 4.70 -6.97
C THR A 350 6.83 4.16 -8.22
N ASN A 351 6.33 2.93 -8.22
CA ASN A 351 5.50 2.40 -9.31
C ASN A 351 4.22 3.23 -9.52
N ASP A 352 3.62 3.68 -8.43
CA ASP A 352 2.44 4.54 -8.47
C ASP A 352 2.75 5.88 -9.11
N THR A 353 3.94 6.43 -8.89
CA THR A 353 4.34 7.70 -9.52
C THR A 353 4.50 7.58 -11.03
N PHE A 354 5.07 6.47 -11.52
CA PHE A 354 5.11 6.17 -12.96
C PHE A 354 3.70 6.08 -13.54
N ARG A 355 2.81 5.30 -12.92
CA ARG A 355 1.41 5.17 -13.39
C ARG A 355 0.65 6.48 -13.39
N ASN A 356 0.78 7.27 -12.33
CA ASN A 356 0.14 8.58 -12.21
C ASN A 356 0.59 9.54 -13.32
N SER A 357 1.78 9.34 -13.87
CA SER A 357 2.37 10.20 -14.90
C SER A 357 2.28 9.61 -16.32
N GLY A 358 1.37 8.64 -16.54
CA GLY A 358 1.19 8.00 -17.85
C GLY A 358 2.25 6.96 -18.22
N LEU A 359 3.22 6.68 -17.33
CA LEU A 359 4.34 5.77 -17.55
C LEU A 359 4.08 4.36 -16.98
N GLY A 360 2.83 3.90 -17.03
CA GLY A 360 2.43 2.60 -16.46
C GLY A 360 3.04 1.36 -17.14
N ASN A 361 3.82 1.56 -18.20
CA ASN A 361 4.64 0.54 -18.85
C ASN A 361 6.01 0.35 -18.17
N ILE A 362 6.41 1.25 -17.28
CA ILE A 362 7.61 1.16 -16.46
C ILE A 362 7.23 0.69 -15.06
N SER A 363 8.02 -0.22 -14.49
CA SER A 363 7.84 -0.70 -13.12
C SER A 363 9.18 -1.07 -12.49
N LEU A 364 9.26 -0.86 -11.19
CA LEU A 364 10.30 -1.37 -10.32
C LEU A 364 9.88 -2.73 -9.75
N ARG A 365 10.84 -3.63 -9.62
CA ARG A 365 10.68 -4.90 -8.93
C ARG A 365 11.77 -5.04 -7.87
N LEU A 366 11.35 -5.20 -6.61
CA LEU A 366 12.27 -5.48 -5.52
C LEU A 366 12.78 -6.92 -5.64
N VAL A 367 14.06 -7.10 -5.95
CA VAL A 367 14.67 -8.43 -6.14
C VAL A 367 15.45 -8.92 -4.91
N HIS A 368 15.93 -8.01 -4.06
CA HIS A 368 16.67 -8.37 -2.86
C HIS A 368 16.68 -7.24 -1.82
N THR A 369 16.72 -7.62 -0.54
CA THR A 369 16.97 -6.72 0.58
C THR A 369 17.93 -7.39 1.56
N GLU A 370 18.93 -6.66 2.04
CA GLU A 370 19.91 -7.22 2.98
C GLU A 370 20.34 -6.24 4.07
N ALA A 371 20.43 -6.72 5.30
CA ALA A 371 21.03 -5.97 6.39
C ALA A 371 22.56 -5.98 6.26
N ILE A 372 23.18 -4.82 6.34
CA ILE A 372 24.63 -4.68 6.38
C ILE A 372 25.06 -4.07 7.71
N ASP A 373 26.14 -4.61 8.29
CA ASP A 373 26.70 -4.07 9.54
C ASP A 373 27.59 -2.83 9.32
N TYR A 374 27.12 -1.90 8.50
CA TYR A 374 27.85 -0.70 8.14
C TYR A 374 27.74 0.36 9.24
N ASP A 375 28.90 0.93 9.63
CA ASP A 375 28.98 2.06 10.54
C ASP A 375 28.87 3.38 9.77
N GLU A 376 27.86 4.16 10.12
CA GLU A 376 27.56 5.46 9.53
C GLU A 376 28.38 6.60 10.15
N SER A 377 29.25 6.34 11.14
CA SER A 377 30.08 7.38 11.75
C SER A 377 31.17 7.96 10.81
N GLY A 378 31.41 7.27 9.68
CA GLY A 378 32.51 7.56 8.76
C GLY A 378 32.29 8.67 7.73
N GLY A 379 31.19 9.44 7.82
CA GLY A 379 30.90 10.56 6.90
C GLY A 379 29.41 10.87 6.80
N GLU A 380 29.01 11.52 5.70
CA GLU A 380 27.62 11.79 5.34
C GLU A 380 27.22 10.96 4.09
N HIS A 381 26.07 11.26 3.49
CA HIS A 381 25.56 10.57 2.31
C HIS A 381 26.59 10.42 1.18
N PHE A 382 27.44 11.43 0.94
CA PHE A 382 28.49 11.33 -0.07
C PHE A 382 29.46 10.18 0.22
N GLU A 383 30.01 10.14 1.43
CA GLU A 383 30.97 9.13 1.84
C GLU A 383 30.32 7.74 1.92
N HIS A 384 29.08 7.65 2.41
CA HIS A 384 28.34 6.39 2.46
C HIS A 384 28.11 5.82 1.05
N LEU A 385 27.64 6.67 0.13
CA LEU A 385 27.37 6.29 -1.25
C LEU A 385 28.64 5.83 -1.95
N TYR A 386 29.71 6.64 -1.91
CA TYR A 386 30.91 6.31 -2.68
C TYR A 386 31.73 5.18 -2.06
N ARG A 387 31.64 4.93 -0.74
CA ARG A 387 32.16 3.68 -0.16
C ARG A 387 31.42 2.44 -0.67
N MET A 388 30.10 2.53 -0.88
CA MET A 388 29.32 1.45 -1.49
C MET A 388 29.71 1.28 -2.96
N VAL A 389 29.73 2.35 -3.75
CA VAL A 389 30.13 2.32 -5.17
C VAL A 389 31.53 1.74 -5.35
N ASP A 390 32.49 2.15 -4.51
CA ASP A 390 33.88 1.69 -4.61
C ASP A 390 34.08 0.27 -4.06
N GLY A 391 33.09 -0.29 -3.34
CA GLY A 391 33.18 -1.60 -2.71
C GLY A 391 34.17 -1.60 -1.52
N ILE A 392 34.18 -0.52 -0.73
CA ILE A 392 35.12 -0.38 0.39
C ILE A 392 34.58 -1.08 1.64
N GLY A 393 35.44 -1.85 2.30
CA GLY A 393 35.13 -2.50 3.58
C GLY A 393 34.02 -3.53 3.43
N LEU A 394 32.90 -3.31 4.13
CA LEU A 394 31.75 -4.22 4.11
C LEU A 394 31.02 -4.25 2.76
N PHE A 395 31.27 -3.28 1.88
CA PHE A 395 30.69 -3.26 0.53
C PHE A 395 31.53 -4.01 -0.51
N LYS A 396 32.63 -4.66 -0.14
CA LYS A 396 33.54 -5.34 -1.10
C LYS A 396 32.85 -6.30 -2.06
N ASP A 397 31.79 -6.96 -1.61
CA ASP A 397 31.03 -7.96 -2.39
C ASP A 397 29.74 -7.38 -2.98
N ILE A 398 29.47 -6.07 -2.89
CA ILE A 398 28.20 -5.47 -3.30
C ILE A 398 27.93 -5.61 -4.80
N ARG A 399 28.98 -5.49 -5.63
CA ARG A 399 28.88 -5.73 -7.09
C ARG A 399 28.54 -7.18 -7.40
N LYS A 400 29.22 -8.12 -6.75
CA LYS A 400 28.91 -9.55 -6.88
C LYS A 400 27.46 -9.85 -6.45
N LEU A 401 27.02 -9.28 -5.32
CA LEU A 401 25.65 -9.44 -4.85
C LEU A 401 24.64 -8.86 -5.84
N ARG A 402 24.91 -7.67 -6.39
CA ARG A 402 24.09 -7.05 -7.44
C ARG A 402 23.93 -7.97 -8.65
N ASP A 403 25.02 -8.54 -9.16
CA ASP A 403 25.01 -9.45 -10.30
C ASP A 403 24.27 -10.76 -10.00
N ASP A 404 24.54 -11.36 -8.83
CA ASP A 404 23.89 -12.60 -8.36
C ASP A 404 22.36 -12.44 -8.25
N LYS A 405 21.92 -11.25 -7.83
CA LYS A 405 20.50 -10.90 -7.68
C LYS A 405 19.88 -10.29 -8.93
N LYS A 406 20.70 -10.04 -9.97
CA LYS A 406 20.31 -9.38 -11.22
C LYS A 406 19.65 -8.02 -10.98
N ALA A 407 20.21 -7.23 -10.07
CA ALA A 407 19.69 -5.90 -9.77
C ALA A 407 20.27 -4.85 -10.73
N ASP A 408 19.38 -4.07 -11.35
CA ASP A 408 19.74 -2.93 -12.20
C ASP A 408 20.19 -1.73 -11.37
N ILE A 409 19.58 -1.51 -10.20
CA ILE A 409 19.88 -0.39 -9.30
C ILE A 409 20.12 -0.92 -7.87
N VAL A 410 21.03 -0.29 -7.14
CA VAL A 410 21.31 -0.62 -5.73
C VAL A 410 21.13 0.62 -4.83
N GLY A 411 20.24 0.53 -3.84
CA GLY A 411 20.00 1.58 -2.85
C GLY A 411 20.56 1.23 -1.48
N LEU A 412 21.24 2.16 -0.81
CA LEU A 412 21.62 2.06 0.59
C LEU A 412 20.67 2.87 1.48
N ILE A 413 20.15 2.26 2.54
CA ILE A 413 19.29 2.92 3.52
C ILE A 413 20.05 3.15 4.83
N VAL A 414 20.14 4.41 5.24
CA VAL A 414 20.93 4.87 6.40
C VAL A 414 20.08 5.65 7.41
N ASP A 415 20.62 5.84 8.62
CA ASP A 415 20.15 6.80 9.63
C ASP A 415 21.11 7.99 9.76
N ASP A 416 21.51 8.53 8.60
CA ASP A 416 22.16 9.83 8.47
C ASP A 416 21.14 10.86 8.01
N ALA A 417 20.87 11.86 8.85
CA ALA A 417 19.89 12.91 8.63
C ALA A 417 20.49 14.19 7.99
N SER A 418 21.71 14.12 7.45
CA SER A 418 22.34 15.22 6.72
C SER A 418 21.52 15.69 5.51
N GLY A 419 20.81 14.76 4.85
CA GLY A 419 19.83 15.00 3.79
C GLY A 419 18.83 13.85 3.68
N CYS A 420 17.96 13.88 2.67
CA CYS A 420 16.99 12.82 2.43
C CYS A 420 17.49 11.74 1.47
N GLY A 421 18.37 12.08 0.53
CA GLY A 421 19.01 11.10 -0.32
C GLY A 421 20.12 11.71 -1.18
N LEU A 422 20.83 10.84 -1.89
CA LEU A 422 21.84 11.20 -2.87
C LEU A 422 22.04 10.03 -3.86
N ALA A 423 21.84 10.29 -5.15
CA ALA A 423 22.27 9.43 -6.24
C ALA A 423 23.70 9.74 -6.70
N THR A 424 24.36 8.79 -7.36
CA THR A 424 25.73 8.98 -7.87
C THR A 424 25.85 10.18 -8.81
N ARG A 425 24.92 10.28 -9.78
CA ARG A 425 24.79 11.36 -10.75
C ARG A 425 23.49 11.24 -11.55
N VAL A 426 23.25 12.20 -12.42
CA VAL A 426 22.15 12.17 -13.39
C VAL A 426 22.55 11.29 -14.58
N ALA A 427 21.74 10.28 -14.90
CA ALA A 427 21.99 9.28 -15.95
C ALA A 427 23.39 8.65 -15.88
N PRO A 428 23.74 7.97 -14.78
CA PRO A 428 25.00 7.23 -14.69
C PRO A 428 25.04 6.08 -15.71
N ASP A 429 26.25 5.61 -16.02
CA ASP A 429 26.42 4.29 -16.61
C ASP A 429 25.85 3.21 -15.68
N ALA A 430 25.49 2.06 -16.24
CA ALA A 430 24.89 0.96 -15.50
C ALA A 430 25.73 0.57 -14.27
N GLU A 431 27.06 0.53 -14.40
CA GLU A 431 27.99 0.19 -13.31
C GLU A 431 27.93 1.14 -12.10
N ASP A 432 27.38 2.34 -12.27
CA ASP A 432 27.30 3.38 -11.23
C ASP A 432 25.85 3.71 -10.80
N ALA A 433 24.89 2.84 -11.11
CA ALA A 433 23.48 3.00 -10.73
C ALA A 433 23.24 2.72 -9.23
N TYR A 434 23.72 3.62 -8.38
CA TYR A 434 23.62 3.55 -6.92
C TYR A 434 23.00 4.82 -6.33
N PHE A 435 22.34 4.67 -5.19
CA PHE A 435 21.90 5.80 -4.37
C PHE A 435 21.94 5.48 -2.88
N VAL A 436 21.90 6.51 -2.05
CA VAL A 436 21.69 6.42 -0.60
C VAL A 436 20.47 7.24 -0.20
N VAL A 437 19.68 6.76 0.76
CA VAL A 437 18.49 7.46 1.27
C VAL A 437 18.42 7.33 2.79
N HIS A 438 18.03 8.43 3.44
CA HIS A 438 17.73 8.41 4.88
C HIS A 438 16.40 7.69 5.14
N HIS A 439 16.37 6.79 6.11
CA HIS A 439 15.25 5.86 6.34
C HIS A 439 13.88 6.54 6.49
N SER A 440 13.82 7.71 7.15
CA SER A 440 12.56 8.42 7.35
C SER A 440 12.06 9.09 6.07
N CYS A 441 12.94 9.45 5.15
CA CYS A 441 12.60 10.06 3.86
C CYS A 441 12.18 9.03 2.79
N ALA A 442 12.61 7.78 2.93
CA ALA A 442 12.44 6.72 1.94
C ALA A 442 11.02 6.63 1.35
N ALA A 443 10.00 6.50 2.21
CA ALA A 443 8.60 6.47 1.81
C ALA A 443 7.86 7.79 2.09
N ILE A 444 8.19 8.49 3.19
CA ILE A 444 7.44 9.67 3.63
C ILE A 444 7.57 10.81 2.61
N THR A 445 8.77 11.07 2.10
CA THR A 445 9.03 12.17 1.17
C THR A 445 9.30 11.71 -0.26
N ILE A 446 8.96 10.45 -0.59
CA ILE A 446 9.12 9.87 -1.94
C ILE A 446 10.59 9.92 -2.42
N SER A 447 11.55 9.89 -1.49
CA SER A 447 12.97 10.12 -1.83
C SER A 447 13.59 8.98 -2.63
N ILE A 448 13.14 7.73 -2.46
CA ILE A 448 13.59 6.63 -3.33
C ILE A 448 13.24 6.90 -4.80
N ALA A 449 12.03 7.36 -5.08
CA ALA A 449 11.64 7.71 -6.44
C ALA A 449 12.47 8.89 -6.97
N HIS A 450 12.77 9.88 -6.13
CA HIS A 450 13.61 11.02 -6.49
C HIS A 450 15.02 10.58 -6.94
N GLU A 451 15.69 9.75 -6.13
CA GLU A 451 17.04 9.27 -6.46
C GLU A 451 17.04 8.37 -7.70
N ILE A 452 16.03 7.52 -7.86
CA ILE A 452 15.86 6.73 -9.09
C ILE A 452 15.59 7.66 -10.29
N GLY A 453 14.89 8.78 -10.08
CA GLY A 453 14.71 9.82 -11.08
C GLY A 453 16.05 10.33 -11.63
N HIS A 454 17.01 10.60 -10.76
CA HIS A 454 18.37 10.96 -11.19
C HIS A 454 19.03 9.85 -12.01
N ILE A 455 18.94 8.60 -11.55
CA ILE A 455 19.50 7.46 -12.29
C ILE A 455 18.86 7.34 -13.70
N LEU A 456 17.57 7.64 -13.82
CA LEU A 456 16.85 7.64 -15.09
C LEU A 456 17.06 8.92 -15.93
N GLY A 457 17.84 9.89 -15.44
CA GLY A 457 18.23 11.09 -16.16
C GLY A 457 17.37 12.33 -15.87
N ALA A 458 16.50 12.29 -14.87
CA ALA A 458 15.76 13.45 -14.39
C ALA A 458 16.62 14.33 -13.47
N ARG A 459 16.28 15.61 -13.45
CA ARG A 459 16.98 16.70 -12.76
C ARG A 459 16.03 17.46 -11.88
N HIS A 460 16.63 18.23 -10.97
CA HIS A 460 15.88 19.13 -10.12
C HIS A 460 15.08 20.16 -10.91
N ASP A 461 14.16 20.83 -10.23
CA ASP A 461 13.48 21.97 -10.80
C ASP A 461 14.47 23.05 -11.24
N ARG A 462 14.07 23.85 -12.23
CA ARG A 462 14.97 24.81 -12.89
C ARG A 462 15.53 25.91 -11.98
N ALA A 463 14.87 26.17 -10.85
CA ALA A 463 15.39 27.12 -9.86
C ALA A 463 16.62 26.57 -9.13
N VAL A 464 16.77 25.24 -9.09
CA VAL A 464 17.88 24.52 -8.45
C VAL A 464 18.92 24.06 -9.47
N ASP A 465 18.47 23.48 -10.60
CA ASP A 465 19.36 22.93 -11.63
C ASP A 465 18.98 23.46 -13.02
N THR A 466 19.89 24.22 -13.62
CA THR A 466 19.71 24.81 -14.97
C THR A 466 20.32 23.95 -16.09
N ASN A 467 20.96 22.82 -15.76
CA ASN A 467 21.62 21.95 -16.73
C ASN A 467 20.58 21.16 -17.54
N ASN A 468 20.66 21.21 -18.87
CA ASN A 468 19.71 20.56 -19.78
C ASN A 468 20.16 19.16 -20.27
N ILE A 469 21.26 18.60 -19.75
CA ILE A 469 21.83 17.30 -20.18
C ILE A 469 21.47 16.21 -19.18
N PRO A 470 20.99 15.01 -19.55
CA PRO A 470 20.84 14.52 -20.92
C PRO A 470 19.54 14.98 -21.58
N PHE A 471 18.53 15.35 -20.78
CA PHE A 471 17.22 15.72 -21.28
C PHE A 471 16.86 17.15 -20.88
N ALA A 472 16.71 18.02 -21.89
CA ALA A 472 16.39 19.42 -21.69
C ALA A 472 15.06 19.67 -20.94
N TYR A 473 14.12 18.72 -20.96
CA TYR A 473 12.85 18.80 -20.22
C TYR A 473 12.76 17.85 -19.03
N GLY A 474 13.82 17.09 -18.73
CA GLY A 474 13.84 16.17 -17.60
C GLY A 474 14.05 16.92 -16.29
N HIS A 475 13.25 17.94 -15.98
CA HIS A 475 13.37 18.77 -14.78
C HIS A 475 12.11 18.70 -13.92
N GLY A 476 12.28 18.87 -12.62
CA GLY A 476 11.18 19.08 -11.71
C GLY A 476 10.33 20.31 -12.05
N HIS A 477 9.05 20.24 -11.68
CA HIS A 477 8.09 21.34 -11.76
C HIS A 477 7.49 21.72 -10.41
N VAL A 478 7.44 23.03 -10.19
CA VAL A 478 6.85 23.69 -9.02
C VAL A 478 5.77 24.65 -9.49
N ASN A 479 4.58 24.57 -8.89
CA ASN A 479 3.49 25.52 -9.19
C ASN A 479 3.20 26.51 -8.04
N GLY A 480 4.01 26.47 -6.96
CA GLY A 480 3.86 27.28 -5.75
C GLY A 480 2.92 26.69 -4.67
N LYS A 481 2.03 25.76 -5.03
CA LYS A 481 1.13 25.04 -4.07
C LYS A 481 1.56 23.60 -3.84
N TRP A 482 2.17 23.00 -4.85
CA TRP A 482 2.75 21.67 -4.82
C TRP A 482 4.02 21.66 -5.68
N ARG A 483 4.81 20.60 -5.47
CA ARG A 483 6.02 20.30 -6.21
C ARG A 483 5.99 18.85 -6.65
N ASP A 484 6.52 18.56 -7.83
CA ASP A 484 6.63 17.18 -8.29
C ASP A 484 7.78 16.43 -7.58
N ILE A 485 8.00 15.17 -7.97
CA ILE A 485 8.99 14.30 -7.31
C ILE A 485 10.40 14.87 -7.39
N MET A 486 10.78 15.47 -8.52
CA MET A 486 12.14 15.96 -8.74
C MET A 486 12.39 17.37 -8.20
N SER A 487 11.35 18.04 -7.70
CA SER A 487 11.45 19.42 -7.25
C SER A 487 11.79 19.53 -5.76
N TYR A 488 12.56 20.57 -5.43
CA TYR A 488 12.95 20.85 -4.06
C TYR A 488 11.90 21.61 -3.27
N ARG A 489 11.88 21.34 -1.97
CA ARG A 489 11.02 22.04 -1.01
C ARG A 489 11.24 23.54 -0.99
N GLN A 490 12.50 23.96 -1.14
CA GLN A 490 12.91 25.37 -1.03
C GLN A 490 12.38 26.25 -2.17
N SER A 491 12.05 25.65 -3.31
CA SER A 491 11.53 26.37 -4.48
C SER A 491 10.07 26.83 -4.31
N CYS A 492 9.38 26.43 -3.23
CA CYS A 492 7.96 26.74 -3.00
C CYS A 492 7.56 26.85 -1.53
N ASP A 493 8.46 27.34 -0.67
CA ASP A 493 8.18 27.57 0.75
C ASP A 493 7.54 26.36 1.47
N GLY A 494 8.06 25.15 1.23
CA GLY A 494 7.54 23.98 1.92
C GLY A 494 6.37 23.26 1.26
N CYS A 495 5.94 23.68 0.06
CA CYS A 495 4.78 23.09 -0.61
C CYS A 495 4.87 21.56 -0.76
N VAL A 496 3.74 20.86 -0.74
CA VAL A 496 3.70 19.38 -0.69
C VAL A 496 4.31 18.75 -1.94
N ARG A 497 5.12 17.69 -1.76
CA ARG A 497 5.59 16.84 -2.87
C ARG A 497 4.49 15.87 -3.28
N ILE A 498 4.06 15.93 -4.54
CA ILE A 498 3.02 15.05 -5.09
C ILE A 498 3.65 13.87 -5.85
N PRO A 499 2.99 12.70 -5.93
CA PRO A 499 3.52 11.50 -6.57
C PRO A 499 3.34 11.55 -8.10
N TYR A 500 3.88 12.59 -8.72
CA TYR A 500 3.87 12.81 -10.17
C TYR A 500 5.26 13.22 -10.64
N TRP A 501 5.61 12.81 -11.85
CA TRP A 501 6.72 13.32 -12.63
C TRP A 501 6.21 14.50 -13.48
N SER A 502 7.03 15.51 -13.72
CA SER A 502 6.64 16.60 -14.61
C SER A 502 6.33 16.06 -16.01
N THR A 503 5.24 16.55 -16.58
CA THR A 503 4.88 16.35 -17.98
C THR A 503 4.53 17.69 -18.57
N ARG A 504 4.72 17.87 -19.87
CA ARG A 504 4.13 19.01 -20.57
C ARG A 504 2.65 18.72 -20.75
N GLY A 505 1.80 19.60 -20.23
CA GLY A 505 0.38 19.67 -20.57
C GLY A 505 0.18 20.02 -22.04
#